data_AF-A0A972IKI4-F1
#
_entry.id   AF-A0A972IKI4-F1
#
_cell.length_a   1.000
_cell.length_b   1.000
_cell.length_c   1.000
_cell.angle_alpha   90.00
_cell.angle_beta   90.00
_cell.angle_gamma   90.00
#
_symmetry.space_group_name_H-M   'P 1'
#
loop_
_entity.id
_entity.type
_entity.pdbx_description
1 polymer ?
#
loop_
_entity_poly.entity_id
_entity_poly.type
_entity_poly.pdbx_seq_one_letter_code
_entity_poly.pdbx_strand_id
1 'polypeptide(L)'
;MTKKKGLRALGAAGVVLLLLMALLSWTRPWWLYRVCTAIDVNSGDIARQSYLCGRQISEDIHESAFSREVRRLGIAGPKGRHWRTVTTKTALSSETAHGPYGNLINECNLIMWFLDRFEVPDAERSAVLSETLTVLQAGDMIELSHLESRLGKNLVLLPWETEGHLGTSEDEVAD
;
A
#
# COMPACT_ATOMS: atom_id res chain seq x y z
N MET A 1 2.00 -40.27 55.63
CA MET A 1 0.75 -40.13 54.82
C MET A 1 0.83 -39.07 53.70
N THR A 2 2.01 -38.57 53.32
CA THR A 2 2.17 -37.42 52.40
C THR A 2 2.47 -37.80 50.93
N LYS A 3 3.01 -39.00 50.67
CA LYS A 3 3.43 -39.44 49.31
C LYS A 3 2.28 -39.61 48.30
N LYS A 4 1.08 -40.02 48.74
CA LYS A 4 -0.08 -40.25 47.85
C LYS A 4 -0.69 -38.94 47.28
N LYS A 5 -0.48 -37.80 47.93
CA LYS A 5 -1.04 -36.51 47.51
C LYS A 5 -0.22 -35.88 46.37
N GLY A 6 1.11 -36.01 46.40
CA GLY A 6 2.00 -35.47 45.37
C GLY A 6 1.83 -36.13 43.99
N LEU A 7 1.60 -37.44 43.95
CA LEU A 7 1.41 -38.17 42.69
C LEU A 7 0.10 -37.78 41.97
N ARG A 8 -0.96 -37.49 42.74
CA ARG A 8 -2.25 -37.03 42.19
C ARG A 8 -2.18 -35.60 41.65
N ALA A 9 -1.40 -34.73 42.30
CA ALA A 9 -1.18 -33.36 41.83
C ALA A 9 -0.38 -33.32 40.51
N LEU A 10 0.65 -34.16 40.37
CA LEU A 10 1.41 -34.29 39.12
C LEU A 10 0.57 -34.85 37.97
N GLY A 11 -0.29 -35.85 38.22
CA GLY A 11 -1.22 -36.37 37.24
C GLY A 11 -2.24 -35.32 36.76
N ALA A 12 -2.79 -34.53 37.70
CA ALA A 12 -3.72 -33.46 37.38
C ALA A 12 -3.05 -32.35 36.53
N ALA A 13 -1.83 -31.96 36.85
CA ALA A 13 -1.07 -30.97 36.07
C ALA A 13 -0.79 -31.45 34.63
N GLY A 14 -0.44 -32.72 34.45
CA GLY A 14 -0.23 -33.31 33.13
C GLY A 14 -1.50 -33.35 32.28
N VAL A 15 -2.65 -33.67 32.88
CA VAL A 15 -3.96 -33.67 32.20
C VAL A 15 -4.36 -32.24 31.81
N VAL A 16 -4.15 -31.25 32.69
CA VAL A 16 -4.43 -29.84 32.38
C VAL A 16 -3.56 -29.34 31.23
N LEU A 17 -2.28 -29.69 31.20
CA LEU A 17 -1.38 -29.31 30.10
C LEU A 17 -1.81 -29.94 28.77
N LEU A 18 -2.18 -31.22 28.77
CA LEU A 18 -2.70 -31.91 27.58
C LEU A 18 -4.01 -31.29 27.08
N LEU A 19 -4.93 -30.94 27.99
CA LEU A 19 -6.16 -30.24 27.64
C LEU A 19 -5.88 -28.85 27.06
N LEU A 20 -4.93 -28.09 27.62
CA LEU A 20 -4.49 -26.80 27.07
C LEU A 20 -3.88 -26.94 25.68
N MET A 21 -3.02 -27.94 25.45
CA MET A 21 -2.42 -28.21 24.15
C MET A 21 -3.46 -28.67 23.12
N ALA A 22 -4.42 -29.49 23.53
CA ALA A 22 -5.56 -29.88 22.71
C ALA A 22 -6.46 -28.68 22.39
N LEU A 23 -6.72 -27.79 23.35
CA LEU A 23 -7.50 -26.58 23.14
C LEU A 23 -6.79 -25.62 22.18
N LEU A 24 -5.48 -25.42 22.33
CA LEU A 24 -4.65 -24.61 21.43
C LEU A 24 -4.58 -25.21 20.03
N SER A 25 -4.55 -26.54 19.91
CA SER A 25 -4.57 -27.23 18.61
C SER A 25 -5.95 -27.16 17.95
N TRP A 26 -7.03 -27.29 18.72
CA TRP A 26 -8.41 -27.24 18.25
C TRP A 26 -8.83 -25.82 17.85
N THR A 27 -8.40 -24.82 18.61
CA THR A 27 -8.71 -23.41 18.35
C THR A 27 -7.94 -22.83 17.17
N ARG A 28 -7.00 -23.59 16.57
CA ARG A 28 -6.13 -23.21 15.44
C ARG A 28 -5.90 -21.71 15.46
N PRO A 29 -5.03 -21.19 16.35
CA PRO A 29 -5.00 -19.79 16.76
C PRO A 29 -4.74 -18.87 15.55
N TRP A 30 -5.81 -18.61 14.83
CA TRP A 30 -5.97 -17.83 13.62
C TRP A 30 -5.65 -16.36 13.90
N TRP A 31 -5.77 -15.95 15.17
CA TRP A 31 -5.22 -14.69 15.69
C TRP A 31 -3.68 -14.60 15.64
N LEU A 32 -2.96 -15.73 15.60
CA LEU A 32 -1.52 -15.76 15.38
C LEU A 32 -1.16 -15.68 13.89
N TYR A 33 -2.14 -15.87 13.00
CA TYR A 33 -1.98 -15.70 11.56
C TYR A 33 -2.30 -14.26 11.16
N ARG A 34 -1.34 -13.63 10.48
CA ARG A 34 -1.45 -12.26 9.99
C ARG A 34 -0.96 -12.18 8.56
N VAL A 35 -1.72 -11.53 7.70
CA VAL A 35 -1.29 -11.16 6.36
C VAL A 35 -1.00 -9.66 6.35
N CYS A 36 0.13 -9.28 5.81
CA CYS A 36 0.51 -7.88 5.57
C CYS A 36 0.66 -7.68 4.07
N THR A 37 0.15 -6.56 3.58
CA THR A 37 0.47 -6.06 2.25
C THR A 37 1.45 -4.92 2.42
N ALA A 38 2.59 -5.01 1.75
CA ALA A 38 3.61 -3.98 1.73
C ALA A 38 3.88 -3.54 0.29
N ILE A 39 4.37 -2.31 0.14
CA ILE A 39 4.83 -1.76 -1.13
C ILE A 39 6.29 -1.33 -0.97
N ASP A 40 7.11 -1.62 -1.98
CA ASP A 40 8.49 -1.15 -2.05
C ASP A 40 8.48 0.27 -2.61
N VAL A 41 8.82 1.27 -1.79
CA VAL A 41 8.76 2.66 -2.24
C VAL A 41 9.84 3.03 -3.27
N ASN A 42 10.84 2.16 -3.47
CA ASN A 42 11.90 2.38 -4.46
C ASN A 42 11.52 1.85 -5.86
N SER A 43 10.52 0.97 -5.96
CA SER A 43 10.14 0.32 -7.23
C SER A 43 8.64 0.31 -7.49
N GLY A 44 7.81 0.46 -6.47
CA GLY A 44 6.36 0.25 -6.52
C GLY A 44 5.93 -1.22 -6.52
N ASP A 45 6.84 -2.18 -6.37
CA ASP A 45 6.49 -3.60 -6.23
C ASP A 45 5.62 -3.80 -4.99
N ILE A 46 4.72 -4.79 -5.03
CA ILE A 46 3.83 -5.13 -3.92
C ILE A 46 4.25 -6.50 -3.37
N ALA A 47 4.39 -6.61 -2.06
CA ALA A 47 4.61 -7.87 -1.36
C ALA A 47 3.41 -8.22 -0.49
N ARG A 48 2.91 -9.44 -0.64
CA ARG A 48 1.98 -10.07 0.30
C ARG A 48 2.78 -10.99 1.21
N GLN A 49 2.85 -10.63 2.48
CA GLN A 49 3.63 -11.33 3.50
C GLN A 49 2.70 -12.01 4.50
N SER A 50 2.86 -13.31 4.67
CA SER A 50 2.12 -14.07 5.70
C SER A 50 3.02 -14.36 6.89
N TYR A 51 2.48 -14.13 8.08
CA TYR A 51 3.14 -14.34 9.36
C TYR A 51 2.35 -15.34 10.20
N LEU A 52 3.07 -16.21 10.90
CA LEU A 52 2.53 -17.10 11.92
C LEU A 52 3.35 -16.90 13.21
N CYS A 53 2.68 -16.55 14.30
CA CYS A 53 3.32 -16.28 15.59
C CYS A 53 4.45 -15.21 15.49
N GLY A 54 4.23 -14.19 14.66
CA GLY A 54 5.21 -13.12 14.41
C GLY A 54 6.38 -13.48 13.48
N ARG A 55 6.51 -14.75 13.08
CA ARG A 55 7.52 -15.18 12.10
C ARG A 55 6.92 -15.17 10.70
N GLN A 56 7.63 -14.56 9.75
CA GLN A 56 7.25 -14.61 8.33
C GLN A 56 7.39 -16.05 7.82
N ILE A 57 6.31 -16.58 7.25
CA ILE A 57 6.24 -17.95 6.71
C ILE A 57 6.13 -17.98 5.19
N SER A 58 5.70 -16.87 4.56
CA SER A 58 5.59 -16.75 3.11
C SER A 58 5.73 -15.29 2.70
N GLU A 59 6.30 -15.08 1.53
CA GLU A 59 6.35 -13.81 0.83
C GLU A 59 6.02 -14.05 -0.63
N ASP A 60 5.12 -13.24 -1.16
CA ASP A 60 4.74 -13.28 -2.56
C ASP A 60 4.83 -11.87 -3.12
N ILE A 61 5.76 -11.65 -4.06
CA ILE A 61 6.07 -10.33 -4.62
C ILE A 61 5.56 -10.27 -6.05
N HIS A 62 4.81 -9.22 -6.36
CA HIS A 62 4.29 -8.95 -7.69
C HIS A 62 4.59 -7.53 -8.12
N GLU A 63 4.80 -7.37 -9.42
CA GLU A 63 4.94 -6.05 -10.04
C GLU A 63 3.57 -5.38 -10.12
N SER A 64 3.44 -4.18 -9.55
CA SER A 64 2.26 -3.34 -9.74
C SER A 64 2.22 -2.75 -11.15
N ALA A 65 1.07 -2.21 -11.56
CA ALA A 65 0.96 -1.47 -12.82
C ALA A 65 1.95 -0.28 -12.86
N PHE A 66 2.06 0.44 -11.73
CA PHE A 66 3.03 1.51 -11.55
C PHE A 66 4.48 1.02 -11.73
N SER A 67 4.85 -0.06 -11.03
CA SER A 67 6.22 -0.60 -11.10
C SER A 67 6.60 -1.07 -12.50
N ARG A 68 5.66 -1.75 -13.16
CA ARG A 68 5.82 -2.20 -14.54
C ARG A 68 6.07 -1.02 -15.48
N GLU A 69 5.35 0.08 -15.30
CA GLU A 69 5.47 1.26 -16.14
C GLU A 69 6.78 2.02 -15.89
N VAL A 70 7.19 2.16 -14.64
CA VAL A 70 8.51 2.70 -14.26
C VAL A 70 9.64 1.93 -14.95
N ARG A 71 9.54 0.58 -14.98
CA ARG A 71 10.51 -0.27 -15.70
C ARG A 71 10.43 -0.12 -17.21
N ARG A 72 9.21 -0.07 -17.78
CA ARG A 72 8.98 0.09 -19.23
C ARG A 72 9.66 1.36 -19.76
N LEU A 73 9.54 2.45 -19.01
CA LEU A 73 10.11 3.75 -19.34
C LEU A 73 11.59 3.91 -18.96
N GLY A 74 12.20 2.90 -18.33
CA GLY A 74 13.62 2.93 -17.95
C GLY A 74 13.95 3.94 -16.85
N ILE A 75 12.98 4.29 -16.00
CA ILE A 75 13.18 5.23 -14.90
C ILE A 75 14.09 4.57 -13.85
N ALA A 76 15.23 5.20 -13.57
CA ALA A 76 16.21 4.67 -12.63
C ALA A 76 15.71 4.80 -11.18
N GLY A 77 15.72 3.69 -10.45
CA GLY A 77 15.45 3.64 -9.01
C GLY A 77 16.63 3.08 -8.22
N PRO A 78 16.70 3.32 -6.90
CA PRO A 78 17.64 2.63 -6.02
C PRO A 78 17.50 1.11 -6.14
N LYS A 79 18.62 0.38 -6.15
CA LYS A 79 18.61 -1.10 -6.24
C LYS A 79 18.16 -1.79 -4.95
N GLY A 80 18.27 -1.10 -3.81
CA GLY A 80 17.83 -1.63 -2.52
C GLY A 80 16.31 -1.56 -2.40
N ARG A 81 15.69 -2.59 -1.83
CA ARG A 81 14.26 -2.57 -1.53
C ARG A 81 13.98 -1.88 -0.21
N HIS A 82 12.92 -1.10 -0.18
CA HIS A 82 12.47 -0.38 1.01
C HIS A 82 10.97 -0.57 1.23
N TRP A 83 10.64 -1.67 1.91
CA TRP A 83 9.27 -2.06 2.14
C TRP A 83 8.57 -1.15 3.17
N ARG A 84 7.35 -0.75 2.83
CA ARG A 84 6.40 -0.06 3.71
C ARG A 84 5.11 -0.83 3.79
N THR A 85 4.68 -1.16 5.00
CA THR A 85 3.40 -1.84 5.23
C THR A 85 2.25 -0.89 4.89
N VAL A 86 1.37 -1.32 4.00
CA VAL A 86 0.19 -0.59 3.53
C VAL A 86 -1.04 -1.08 4.29
N THR A 87 -1.25 -2.39 4.34
CA THR A 87 -2.38 -2.98 5.06
C THR A 87 -1.98 -4.17 5.89
N THR A 88 -2.77 -4.43 6.92
CA THR A 88 -2.66 -5.63 7.74
C THR A 88 -4.03 -6.26 7.92
N LYS A 89 -4.08 -7.59 7.82
CA LYS A 89 -5.27 -8.39 8.05
C LYS A 89 -4.93 -9.52 9.00
N THR A 90 -5.67 -9.63 10.11
CA THR A 90 -5.65 -10.82 10.96
C THR A 90 -6.80 -11.72 10.58
N ALA A 91 -6.81 -12.97 11.04
CA ALA A 91 -7.92 -13.86 10.72
C ALA A 91 -9.27 -13.44 11.34
N LEU A 92 -9.23 -12.60 12.38
CA LEU A 92 -10.39 -12.09 13.13
C LEU A 92 -10.79 -10.65 12.74
N SER A 93 -9.93 -9.93 12.02
CA SER A 93 -10.15 -8.51 11.71
C SER A 93 -10.38 -8.30 10.22
N SER A 94 -11.13 -7.25 9.88
CA SER A 94 -11.04 -6.66 8.56
C SER A 94 -9.62 -6.19 8.27
N GLU A 95 -9.35 -5.97 6.98
CA GLU A 95 -8.13 -5.32 6.54
C GLU A 95 -8.08 -3.89 7.10
N THR A 96 -6.97 -3.53 7.71
CA THR A 96 -6.74 -2.20 8.28
C THR A 96 -5.59 -1.51 7.55
N ALA A 97 -5.83 -0.26 7.18
CA ALA A 97 -4.81 0.64 6.66
C ALA A 97 -3.73 0.89 7.74
N HIS A 98 -2.46 0.83 7.33
CA HIS A 98 -1.33 0.94 8.25
C HIS A 98 -0.64 2.29 8.12
N GLY A 99 -0.98 3.21 9.02
CA GLY A 99 -0.34 4.52 9.12
C GLY A 99 -0.47 5.35 7.84
N PRO A 100 0.52 6.20 7.52
CA PRO A 100 0.42 7.13 6.39
C PRO A 100 0.45 6.43 5.03
N TYR A 101 0.93 5.19 4.96
CA TYR A 101 1.04 4.42 3.72
C TYR A 101 -0.22 3.63 3.38
N GLY A 102 -1.28 3.74 4.20
CA GLY A 102 -2.49 2.92 4.08
C GLY A 102 -3.18 2.97 2.72
N ASN A 103 -3.10 4.11 2.03
CA ASN A 103 -3.69 4.33 0.72
C ASN A 103 -2.70 4.21 -0.44
N LEU A 104 -1.42 3.92 -0.17
CA LEU A 104 -0.34 4.11 -1.14
C LEU A 104 -0.52 3.32 -2.45
N ILE A 105 -1.04 2.10 -2.35
CA ILE A 105 -1.37 1.28 -3.52
C ILE A 105 -2.48 1.93 -4.36
N ASN A 106 -3.50 2.51 -3.70
CA ASN A 106 -4.59 3.18 -4.39
C ASN A 106 -4.11 4.45 -5.08
N GLU A 107 -3.25 5.25 -4.43
CA GLU A 107 -2.66 6.45 -5.03
C GLU A 107 -1.87 6.12 -6.30
N CYS A 108 -1.00 5.10 -6.23
CA CYS A 108 -0.24 4.65 -7.40
C CYS A 108 -1.16 4.16 -8.53
N ASN A 109 -2.23 3.41 -8.20
CA ASN A 109 -3.19 2.93 -9.18
C ASN A 109 -3.99 4.08 -9.81
N LEU A 110 -4.32 5.12 -9.05
CA LEU A 110 -5.08 6.26 -9.54
C LEU A 110 -4.24 7.14 -10.47
N ILE A 111 -2.96 7.37 -10.16
CA ILE A 111 -2.02 8.02 -11.07
C ILE A 111 -1.92 7.24 -12.38
N MET A 112 -1.74 5.92 -12.31
CA MET A 112 -1.72 5.07 -13.51
C MET A 112 -3.01 5.16 -14.31
N TRP A 113 -4.16 5.14 -13.63
CA TRP A 113 -5.46 5.29 -14.27
C TRP A 113 -5.58 6.62 -15.01
N PHE A 114 -5.12 7.74 -14.43
CA PHE A 114 -5.09 9.03 -15.12
C PHE A 114 -4.21 8.99 -16.37
N LEU A 115 -2.98 8.48 -16.26
CA LEU A 115 -2.06 8.40 -17.39
C LEU A 115 -2.63 7.55 -18.54
N ASP A 116 -3.28 6.42 -18.22
CA ASP A 116 -3.90 5.54 -19.20
C ASP A 116 -5.17 6.16 -19.79
N ARG A 117 -6.03 6.77 -18.95
CA ARG A 117 -7.33 7.32 -19.36
C ARG A 117 -7.20 8.47 -20.36
N PHE A 118 -6.13 9.26 -20.22
CA PHE A 118 -5.83 10.44 -21.04
C PHE A 118 -4.76 10.18 -22.10
N GLU A 119 -4.32 8.93 -22.28
CA GLU A 119 -3.34 8.52 -23.29
C GLU A 119 -2.08 9.40 -23.27
N VAL A 120 -1.59 9.70 -22.06
CA VAL A 120 -0.48 10.64 -21.87
C VAL A 120 0.76 10.14 -22.63
N PRO A 121 1.47 10.97 -23.41
CA PRO A 121 2.66 10.56 -24.13
C PRO A 121 3.79 10.09 -23.21
N ASP A 122 4.63 9.16 -23.67
CA ASP A 122 5.72 8.55 -22.87
C ASP A 122 6.66 9.56 -22.20
N ALA A 123 6.94 10.69 -22.85
CA ALA A 123 7.78 11.74 -22.28
C ALA A 123 7.15 12.36 -21.02
N GLU A 124 5.84 12.66 -21.07
CA GLU A 124 5.09 13.23 -19.96
C GLU A 124 4.82 12.17 -18.88
N ARG A 125 4.49 10.93 -19.28
CA ARG A 125 4.37 9.81 -18.34
C ARG A 125 5.66 9.61 -17.55
N SER A 126 6.80 9.65 -18.22
CA SER A 126 8.12 9.49 -17.59
C SER A 126 8.37 10.59 -16.55
N ALA A 127 8.01 11.83 -16.84
CA ALA A 127 8.13 12.94 -15.90
C ALA A 127 7.23 12.74 -14.66
N VAL A 128 5.94 12.44 -14.86
CA VAL A 128 4.98 12.22 -13.76
C VAL A 128 5.40 11.03 -12.89
N LEU A 129 5.82 9.93 -13.49
CA LEU A 129 6.23 8.73 -12.76
C LEU A 129 7.57 8.93 -12.03
N SER A 130 8.49 9.72 -12.58
CA SER A 130 9.74 10.08 -11.91
C SER A 130 9.49 10.99 -10.70
N GLU A 131 8.62 11.99 -10.83
CA GLU A 131 8.19 12.85 -9.72
C GLU A 131 7.50 12.01 -8.63
N THR A 132 6.53 11.18 -9.04
CA THR A 132 5.82 10.25 -8.15
C THR A 132 6.79 9.35 -7.39
N LEU A 133 7.74 8.72 -8.09
CA LEU A 133 8.73 7.84 -7.49
C LEU A 133 9.63 8.59 -6.50
N THR A 134 10.01 9.83 -6.80
CA THR A 134 10.79 10.68 -5.89
C THR A 134 10.03 10.96 -4.60
N VAL A 135 8.74 11.30 -4.71
CA VAL A 135 7.85 11.54 -3.55
C VAL A 135 7.66 10.28 -2.72
N LEU A 136 7.47 9.11 -3.36
CA LEU A 136 7.40 7.81 -2.69
C LEU A 136 8.67 7.53 -1.87
N GLN A 137 9.84 7.76 -2.45
CA GLN A 137 11.14 7.56 -1.81
C GLN A 137 11.37 8.50 -0.63
N ALA A 138 10.87 9.74 -0.73
CA ALA A 138 10.89 10.70 0.38
C ALA A 138 9.94 10.31 1.52
N GLY A 139 8.93 9.48 1.25
CA GLY A 139 7.90 9.10 2.21
C GLY A 139 6.90 10.23 2.49
N ASP A 140 6.80 11.22 1.60
CA ASP A 140 5.88 12.35 1.74
C ASP A 140 4.51 12.02 1.12
N MET A 141 3.64 11.41 1.93
CA MET A 141 2.31 10.99 1.47
C MET A 141 1.35 12.17 1.26
N ILE A 142 1.66 13.34 1.84
CA ILE A 142 0.86 14.56 1.63
C ILE A 142 1.15 15.09 0.22
N GLU A 143 2.44 15.19 -0.13
CA GLU A 143 2.85 15.62 -1.46
C GLU A 143 2.36 14.64 -2.54
N LEU A 144 2.32 13.34 -2.25
CA LEU A 144 1.79 12.34 -3.19
C LEU A 144 0.33 12.60 -3.55
N SER A 145 -0.51 12.88 -2.54
CA SER A 145 -1.92 13.21 -2.76
C SER A 145 -2.09 14.57 -3.47
N HIS A 146 -1.18 15.53 -3.24
CA HIS A 146 -1.15 16.77 -4.00
C HIS A 146 -0.78 16.56 -5.47
N LEU A 147 0.17 15.69 -5.77
CA LEU A 147 0.56 15.32 -7.14
C LEU A 147 -0.61 14.66 -7.87
N GLU A 148 -1.28 13.71 -7.22
CA GLU A 148 -2.51 13.08 -7.71
C GLU A 148 -3.61 14.12 -8.01
N SER A 149 -3.86 15.05 -7.07
CA SER A 149 -4.81 16.14 -7.26
C SER A 149 -4.43 17.10 -8.40
N ARG A 150 -3.14 17.42 -8.56
CA ARG A 150 -2.62 18.26 -9.65
C ARG A 150 -2.80 17.57 -11.00
N LEU A 151 -2.49 16.28 -11.08
CA LEU A 151 -2.66 15.48 -12.29
C LEU A 151 -4.12 15.41 -12.72
N GLY A 152 -5.03 15.19 -11.76
CA GLY A 152 -6.47 15.21 -12.00
C GLY A 152 -6.96 16.55 -12.57
N LYS A 153 -6.51 17.68 -12.01
CA LYS A 153 -6.88 19.02 -12.50
C LYS A 153 -6.32 19.33 -13.88
N ASN A 154 -5.06 18.97 -14.14
CA ASN A 154 -4.41 19.28 -15.40
C ASN A 154 -4.96 18.45 -16.57
N LEU A 155 -5.38 17.21 -16.32
CA LEU A 155 -5.89 16.31 -17.36
C LEU A 155 -7.41 16.41 -17.54
N VAL A 156 -8.16 16.71 -16.48
CA VAL A 156 -9.60 16.98 -16.55
C VAL A 156 -9.81 18.47 -16.81
N LEU A 157 -9.61 18.91 -18.06
CA LEU A 157 -10.10 20.22 -18.49
C LEU A 157 -11.63 20.22 -18.37
N LEU A 158 -12.16 20.99 -17.41
CA LEU A 158 -13.60 21.13 -17.25
C LEU A 158 -14.16 21.96 -18.43
N PRO A 159 -15.30 21.58 -19.02
CA PRO A 159 -15.83 22.21 -20.24
C PRO A 159 -16.02 23.74 -20.18
N TRP A 160 -16.12 24.32 -18.98
CA TRP A 160 -16.33 25.76 -18.80
C TRP A 160 -15.04 26.59 -18.81
N GLU A 161 -13.84 25.98 -18.74
CA GLU A 161 -12.57 26.71 -18.85
C GLU A 161 -12.19 27.03 -20.31
N THR A 162 -12.79 26.34 -21.28
CA THR A 162 -12.56 26.60 -22.71
C THR A 162 -13.44 27.70 -23.30
N GLU A 163 -14.45 28.20 -22.58
CA GLU A 163 -15.38 29.22 -23.09
C GLU A 163 -15.07 30.65 -22.62
N GLY A 164 -14.00 30.85 -21.84
CA GLY A 164 -13.76 32.09 -21.11
C GLY A 164 -12.69 33.03 -21.65
N HIS A 165 -12.40 33.11 -22.96
CA HIS A 165 -11.48 34.14 -23.50
C HIS A 165 -11.82 34.56 -24.95
N LEU A 166 -13.07 34.94 -25.17
CA LEU A 166 -13.48 35.77 -26.32
C LEU A 166 -14.24 36.99 -25.79
N GLY A 167 -13.63 37.67 -24.81
CA GLY A 167 -14.06 38.97 -24.32
C GLY A 167 -13.37 40.07 -25.11
N THR A 168 -14.07 40.55 -26.13
CA THR A 168 -14.03 41.88 -26.77
C THR A 168 -12.91 42.82 -26.32
N SER A 169 -12.05 43.20 -27.26
CA SER A 169 -11.26 44.43 -27.21
C SER A 169 -12.22 45.61 -27.06
N GLU A 170 -12.27 46.23 -25.87
CA GLU A 170 -12.85 47.56 -25.74
C GLU A 170 -11.90 48.55 -26.40
N ASP A 171 -12.34 49.02 -27.56
CA ASP A 171 -11.77 50.15 -28.28
C ASP A 171 -11.66 51.36 -27.36
N GLU A 172 -10.42 51.82 -27.21
CA GLU A 172 -9.98 53.20 -27.33
C GLU A 172 -11.10 54.21 -27.64
N VAL A 173 -11.58 54.91 -26.61
CA VAL A 173 -12.26 56.21 -26.79
C VAL A 173 -11.36 57.28 -26.23
N ALA A 174 -10.61 57.90 -27.13
CA ALA A 174 -10.07 59.23 -26.98
C ALA A 174 -11.21 60.25 -27.14
N ASP A 175 -11.43 61.06 -26.10
CA ASP A 175 -11.44 62.53 -26.12
C ASP A 175 -11.73 63.10 -24.72
#